data_AF-A0A7Y4YIC1-F1
#
_entry.id   AF-A0A7Y4YIC1-F1
#
_cell.length_a   1.000
_cell.length_b   1.000
_cell.length_c   1.000
_cell.angle_alpha   90.00
_cell.angle_beta   90.00
_cell.angle_gamma   90.00
#
_symmetry.space_group_name_H-M   'P 1'
#
loop_
_entity.id
_entity.type
_entity.pdbx_description
1 polymer ?
#
loop_
_entity_poly.entity_id
_entity_poly.type
_entity_poly.pdbx_seq_one_letter_code
_entity_poly.pdbx_strand_id
1 'polypeptide(L)'
;MSSNGLVQIQGLAPIKQEDRKSSKVMLLFPPEWVPTAPYLALPSLTAILREAGHKVVQRDINIEMYDHFFTMEFLIWVKARLGMQLKPLQDKEKAGTLTEREADQKAVVEQAYAVDVFDLAERAEDAKLIVRGERFYQAEKLEGALNCFREVMHYISAAYYPASIVFYPMESNLGYRPGVSKEVFACLDDEQVNVYRDICNQLVMPAVAKEKPDVVGVSIGTQMQL
;
A
#
# COMPACT_ATOMS: atom_id res chain seq x y z
N MET A 1 12.09 58.41 10.17
CA MET A 1 11.90 57.41 9.09
C MET A 1 12.52 56.11 9.57
N SER A 2 11.70 55.11 9.89
CA SER A 2 12.18 53.82 10.42
C SER A 2 12.61 52.91 9.27
N SER A 3 13.88 52.54 9.23
CA SER A 3 14.38 51.48 8.36
C SER A 3 13.87 50.13 8.87
N ASN A 4 12.95 49.50 8.12
CA ASN A 4 12.46 48.15 8.40
C ASN A 4 13.64 47.15 8.40
N GLY A 5 14.04 46.70 9.59
CA GLY A 5 15.06 45.69 9.81
C GLY A 5 14.56 44.30 9.43
N LEU A 6 14.63 43.96 8.15
CA LEU A 6 14.52 42.57 7.71
C LEU A 6 15.82 41.84 8.06
N VAL A 7 15.72 40.74 8.81
CA VAL A 7 16.84 39.84 9.08
C VAL A 7 17.20 39.12 7.79
N GLN A 8 18.32 39.52 7.17
CA GLN A 8 18.93 38.78 6.09
C GLN A 8 19.58 37.52 6.68
N ILE A 9 18.95 36.37 6.50
CA ILE A 9 19.63 35.08 6.73
C ILE A 9 20.69 34.97 5.64
N GLN A 10 21.96 35.17 6.00
CA GLN A 10 23.08 34.84 5.12
C GLN A 10 22.99 33.35 4.82
N GLY A 11 22.72 33.03 3.55
CA GLY A 11 22.70 31.64 3.08
C GLY A 11 24.04 30.98 3.38
N LEU A 12 24.01 29.68 3.72
CA LEU A 12 25.23 28.89 3.81
C LEU A 12 26.02 29.02 2.51
N ALA A 13 27.35 29.18 2.62
CA ALA A 13 28.22 29.19 1.44
C ALA A 13 27.96 27.89 0.64
N PRO A 14 27.69 27.98 -0.68
CA PRO A 14 27.41 26.80 -1.49
C PRO A 14 28.58 25.82 -1.40
N ILE A 15 28.28 24.56 -1.07
CA ILE A 15 29.28 23.49 -1.11
C ILE A 15 29.81 23.39 -2.54
N LYS A 16 31.14 23.46 -2.69
CA LYS A 16 31.80 23.31 -3.98
C LYS A 16 31.42 21.97 -4.59
N GLN A 17 31.30 21.90 -5.91
CA GLN A 17 30.85 20.69 -6.59
C GLN A 17 31.75 19.48 -6.31
N GLU A 18 33.06 19.71 -6.16
CA GLU A 18 34.08 18.72 -5.78
C GLU A 18 33.90 18.14 -4.36
N ASP A 19 33.29 18.90 -3.46
CA ASP A 19 33.06 18.51 -2.06
C ASP A 19 31.68 17.88 -1.84
N ARG A 20 30.83 17.79 -2.88
CA ARG A 20 29.49 17.20 -2.77
C ARG A 20 29.57 15.69 -2.67
N LYS A 21 29.01 15.13 -1.59
CA LYS A 21 28.83 13.69 -1.45
C LYS A 21 27.88 13.18 -2.54
N SER A 22 28.29 12.15 -3.29
CA SER A 22 27.36 11.33 -4.07
C SER A 22 26.77 10.23 -3.18
N SER A 23 25.45 10.05 -3.26
CA SER A 23 24.69 9.08 -2.46
C SER A 23 23.75 8.32 -3.38
N LYS A 24 23.45 7.07 -3.04
CA LYS A 24 22.33 6.31 -3.60
C LYS A 24 21.09 6.57 -2.75
N VAL A 25 20.15 7.30 -3.31
CA VAL A 25 18.88 7.65 -2.67
C VAL A 25 17.78 6.76 -3.20
N MET A 26 17.01 6.16 -2.30
CA MET A 26 15.75 5.50 -2.64
C MET A 26 14.60 6.39 -2.18
N LEU A 27 13.69 6.72 -3.10
CA LEU A 27 12.48 7.48 -2.80
C LEU A 27 11.27 6.53 -2.87
N LEU A 28 10.51 6.46 -1.79
CA LEU A 28 9.33 5.62 -1.63
C LEU A 28 8.08 6.49 -1.57
N PHE A 29 7.05 6.12 -2.33
CA PHE A 29 5.69 6.61 -2.14
C PHE A 29 4.82 5.49 -1.56
N PRO A 30 4.40 5.57 -0.30
CA PRO A 30 3.67 4.48 0.36
C PRO A 30 2.19 4.45 -0.05
N PRO A 31 1.49 3.31 0.08
CA PRO A 31 0.04 3.27 0.07
C PRO A 31 -0.55 3.94 1.32
N GLU A 32 -1.82 4.40 1.31
CA GLU A 32 -2.77 4.32 0.21
C GLU A 32 -2.94 5.66 -0.53
N TRP A 33 -3.00 5.60 -1.86
CA TRP A 33 -3.27 6.72 -2.76
C TRP A 33 -4.09 6.25 -3.97
N VAL A 34 -4.91 7.14 -4.52
CA VAL A 34 -5.74 6.81 -5.69
C VAL A 34 -4.86 6.53 -6.92
N PRO A 35 -4.94 5.33 -7.54
CA PRO A 35 -4.05 4.95 -8.64
C PRO A 35 -4.36 5.66 -9.98
N THR A 36 -5.36 6.54 -10.02
CA THR A 36 -5.72 7.34 -11.20
C THR A 36 -4.99 8.69 -11.25
N ALA A 37 -4.38 9.12 -10.14
CA ALA A 37 -3.69 10.40 -10.05
C ALA A 37 -2.17 10.18 -9.87
N PRO A 38 -1.32 10.59 -10.83
CA PRO A 38 0.12 10.41 -10.71
C PRO A 38 0.70 11.26 -9.58
N TYR A 39 1.55 10.65 -8.74
CA TYR A 39 2.21 11.36 -7.64
C TYR A 39 3.51 12.04 -8.10
N LEU A 40 3.43 13.36 -8.34
CA LEU A 40 4.52 14.10 -8.99
C LEU A 40 5.70 14.46 -8.07
N ALA A 41 5.60 14.33 -6.75
CA ALA A 41 6.67 14.75 -5.85
C ALA A 41 7.95 13.90 -6.02
N LEU A 42 7.81 12.60 -6.23
CA LEU A 42 8.91 11.66 -6.49
C LEU A 42 9.73 12.04 -7.74
N PRO A 43 9.12 12.21 -8.93
CA PRO A 43 9.87 12.60 -10.12
C PRO A 43 10.46 14.01 -10.01
N SER A 44 9.76 14.96 -9.37
CA SER A 44 10.30 16.31 -9.13
C SER A 44 11.56 16.28 -8.26
N LEU A 45 11.53 15.58 -7.13
CA LEU A 45 12.70 15.45 -6.25
C LEU A 45 13.84 14.67 -6.93
N THR A 46 13.48 13.67 -7.74
CA THR A 46 14.46 12.89 -8.51
C THR A 46 15.26 13.76 -9.48
N ALA A 47 14.60 14.68 -10.18
CA ALA A 47 15.29 15.58 -11.11
C ALA A 47 16.37 16.40 -10.40
N ILE A 48 16.03 17.02 -9.27
CA ILE A 48 16.93 17.85 -8.48
C ILE A 48 18.07 17.03 -7.86
N LEU A 49 17.77 15.86 -7.29
CA LEU A 49 18.79 14.99 -6.70
C LEU A 49 19.79 14.46 -7.74
N ARG A 50 19.31 14.12 -8.94
CA ARG A 50 20.18 13.68 -10.04
C ARG A 50 21.05 14.82 -10.56
N GLU A 51 20.49 16.03 -10.71
CA GLU A 51 21.27 17.23 -11.06
C GLU A 51 22.36 17.53 -10.02
N ALA A 52 22.08 17.29 -8.74
CA ALA A 52 23.05 17.42 -7.66
C ALA A 52 24.13 16.32 -7.60
N GLY A 53 24.06 15.30 -8.46
CA GLY A 53 25.05 14.22 -8.56
C GLY A 53 24.74 12.96 -7.75
N HIS A 54 23.51 12.80 -7.25
CA HIS A 54 23.06 11.59 -6.56
C HIS A 54 22.48 10.55 -7.53
N LYS A 55 22.60 9.27 -7.18
CA LYS A 55 21.88 8.19 -7.85
C LYS A 55 20.50 8.05 -7.20
N VAL A 56 19.44 7.96 -7.99
CA VAL A 56 18.07 7.91 -7.44
C VAL A 56 17.29 6.72 -7.99
N VAL A 57 16.78 5.89 -7.08
CA VAL A 57 15.81 4.82 -7.31
C VAL A 57 14.46 5.30 -6.81
N GLN A 58 13.43 5.26 -7.66
CA GLN A 58 12.05 5.56 -7.28
C GLN A 58 11.26 4.27 -7.16
N ARG A 59 10.43 4.16 -6.13
CA ARG A 59 9.45 3.08 -5.96
C ARG A 59 8.13 3.69 -5.56
N ASP A 60 7.13 3.48 -6.40
CA ASP A 60 5.75 3.83 -6.09
C ASP A 60 5.11 2.59 -5.49
N ILE A 61 5.23 2.45 -4.17
CA ILE A 61 4.75 1.27 -3.45
C ILE A 61 3.22 1.21 -3.52
N ASN A 62 2.54 2.34 -3.71
CA ASN A 62 1.10 2.36 -3.88
C ASN A 62 0.65 1.63 -5.15
N ILE A 63 1.20 1.97 -6.32
CA ILE A 63 0.83 1.27 -7.56
C ILE A 63 1.38 -0.17 -7.61
N GLU A 64 2.56 -0.40 -7.04
CA GLU A 64 3.14 -1.74 -6.93
C GLU A 64 2.30 -2.64 -6.00
N MET A 65 1.73 -2.09 -4.93
CA MET A 65 0.79 -2.80 -4.05
C MET A 65 -0.45 -3.25 -4.83
N TYR A 66 -1.10 -2.35 -5.59
CA TYR A 66 -2.27 -2.74 -6.38
C TYR A 66 -1.91 -3.77 -7.45
N ASP A 67 -0.78 -3.60 -8.15
CA ASP A 67 -0.34 -4.57 -9.16
C ASP A 67 -0.13 -5.95 -8.53
N HIS A 68 0.50 -5.99 -7.35
CA HIS A 68 0.75 -7.20 -6.56
C HIS A 68 -0.54 -7.84 -6.02
N PHE A 69 -1.45 -7.05 -5.45
CA PHE A 69 -2.74 -7.51 -4.95
C PHE A 69 -3.57 -8.21 -6.01
N PHE A 70 -3.46 -7.77 -7.26
CA PHE A 70 -4.22 -8.31 -8.39
C PHE A 70 -3.50 -9.44 -9.13
N THR A 71 -2.46 -10.03 -8.53
CA THR A 71 -1.78 -11.22 -9.06
C THR A 71 -2.44 -12.50 -8.58
N MET A 72 -2.34 -13.55 -9.40
CA MET A 72 -2.71 -14.91 -9.02
C MET A 72 -1.97 -15.37 -7.76
N GLU A 73 -0.67 -15.13 -7.69
CA GLU A 73 0.19 -15.55 -6.60
C GLU A 73 -0.25 -14.95 -5.27
N PHE A 74 -0.56 -13.64 -5.24
CA PHE A 74 -1.01 -12.99 -4.02
C PHE A 74 -2.41 -13.46 -3.61
N LEU A 75 -3.33 -13.63 -4.55
CA LEU A 75 -4.69 -14.09 -4.21
C LEU A 75 -4.72 -15.53 -3.71
N ILE A 76 -3.87 -16.41 -4.24
CA ILE A 76 -3.65 -17.76 -3.68
C ILE A 76 -3.09 -17.67 -2.25
N TRP A 77 -2.14 -16.76 -2.02
CA TRP A 77 -1.60 -16.53 -0.67
C TRP A 77 -2.67 -16.04 0.31
N VAL A 78 -3.56 -15.13 -0.13
CA VAL A 78 -4.74 -14.68 0.64
C VAL A 78 -5.67 -15.86 0.93
N LYS A 79 -5.95 -16.74 -0.04
CA LYS A 79 -6.77 -17.95 0.18
C LYS A 79 -6.17 -18.86 1.25
N ALA A 80 -4.85 -19.07 1.22
CA ALA A 80 -4.16 -19.85 2.23
C ALA A 80 -4.31 -19.22 3.62
N ARG A 81 -4.16 -17.90 3.73
CA ARG A 81 -4.38 -17.14 4.97
C ARG A 81 -5.81 -17.29 5.50
N LEU A 82 -6.82 -17.17 4.64
CA LEU A 82 -8.23 -17.41 5.00
C LEU A 82 -8.42 -18.84 5.57
N GLY A 83 -7.84 -19.85 4.92
CA GLY A 83 -7.91 -21.23 5.40
C GLY A 83 -7.26 -21.44 6.78
N MET A 84 -6.13 -20.77 7.03
CA MET A 84 -5.46 -20.80 8.34
C MET A 84 -6.30 -20.15 9.45
N GLN A 85 -7.08 -19.12 9.13
CA GLN A 85 -7.99 -18.45 10.07
C GLN A 85 -9.28 -19.26 10.29
N LEU A 86 -9.83 -19.87 9.25
CA LEU A 86 -11.12 -20.55 9.30
C LEU A 86 -11.11 -21.77 10.22
N LYS A 87 -10.02 -22.56 10.19
CA LYS A 87 -9.94 -23.82 10.95
C LYS A 87 -10.08 -23.61 12.47
N PRO A 88 -9.30 -22.73 13.13
CA PRO A 88 -9.49 -22.45 14.56
C PRO A 88 -10.89 -21.93 14.92
N LEU A 89 -11.52 -21.14 14.04
CA LEU A 89 -12.86 -20.62 14.26
C LEU A 89 -13.92 -21.73 14.21
N GLN A 90 -13.81 -22.65 13.25
CA GLN A 90 -14.67 -23.84 13.17
C GLN A 90 -14.47 -24.78 14.37
N ASP A 91 -13.24 -24.93 14.86
CA ASP A 91 -12.96 -25.75 16.03
C ASP A 91 -13.58 -25.14 17.31
N LYS A 92 -13.51 -23.81 17.48
CA LYS A 92 -14.19 -23.09 18.58
C LYS A 92 -15.71 -23.19 18.51
N GLU A 93 -16.28 -23.12 17.31
CA GLU A 93 -17.72 -23.30 17.09
C GLU A 93 -18.18 -24.68 17.55
N LYS A 94 -17.48 -25.75 17.11
CA LYS A 94 -17.77 -27.13 17.52
C LYS A 94 -17.62 -27.35 19.03
N ALA A 95 -16.68 -26.65 19.66
CA ALA A 95 -16.48 -26.69 21.11
C ALA A 95 -17.50 -25.85 21.90
N GLY A 96 -18.35 -25.05 21.23
CA GLY A 96 -19.29 -24.14 21.88
C GLY A 96 -18.62 -22.96 22.59
N THR A 97 -17.37 -22.61 22.22
CA THR A 97 -16.56 -21.55 22.85
C THR A 97 -16.37 -20.33 21.94
N LEU A 98 -17.12 -20.24 20.84
CA LEU A 98 -17.02 -19.15 19.88
C LEU A 98 -17.65 -17.88 20.45
N THR A 99 -16.91 -16.78 20.47
CA THR A 99 -17.45 -15.46 20.84
C THR A 99 -18.25 -14.84 19.69
N GLU A 100 -19.11 -13.86 19.98
CA GLU A 100 -19.88 -13.13 18.94
C GLU A 100 -18.97 -12.51 17.86
N ARG A 101 -17.89 -11.84 18.29
CA ARG A 101 -16.89 -11.25 17.38
C ARG A 101 -16.21 -12.31 16.49
N GLU A 102 -15.96 -13.49 17.03
CA GLU A 102 -15.38 -14.60 16.26
C GLU A 102 -16.40 -15.26 15.33
N ALA A 103 -17.69 -15.23 15.67
CA ALA A 103 -18.77 -15.64 14.78
C ALA A 103 -18.88 -14.72 13.56
N ASP A 104 -18.80 -13.40 13.77
CA ASP A 104 -18.76 -12.42 12.68
C ASP A 104 -17.53 -12.62 11.79
N GLN A 105 -16.35 -12.76 12.39
CA GLN A 105 -15.12 -13.06 11.65
C GLN A 105 -15.24 -14.37 10.86
N LYS A 106 -15.78 -15.44 11.48
CA LYS A 106 -15.99 -16.73 10.83
C LYS A 106 -16.89 -16.59 9.61
N ALA A 107 -18.01 -15.88 9.73
CA ALA A 107 -18.95 -15.68 8.61
C ALA A 107 -18.26 -14.99 7.41
N VAL A 108 -17.49 -13.93 7.67
CA VAL A 108 -16.73 -13.21 6.63
C VAL A 108 -15.67 -14.10 5.98
N VAL A 109 -14.86 -14.79 6.80
CA VAL A 109 -13.77 -15.66 6.31
C VAL A 109 -14.34 -16.86 5.54
N GLU A 110 -15.42 -17.48 6.02
CA GLU A 110 -16.07 -18.64 5.41
C GLU A 110 -16.65 -18.29 4.04
N GLN A 111 -17.33 -17.14 3.92
CA GLN A 111 -17.83 -16.62 2.65
C GLN A 111 -16.69 -16.36 1.66
N ALA A 112 -15.62 -15.69 2.09
CA ALA A 112 -14.48 -15.41 1.22
C ALA A 112 -13.75 -16.70 0.82
N TYR A 113 -13.57 -17.66 1.73
CA TYR A 113 -12.86 -18.90 1.43
C TYR A 113 -13.54 -19.74 0.33
N ALA A 114 -14.86 -19.63 0.21
CA ALA A 114 -15.67 -20.29 -0.82
C ALA A 114 -15.49 -19.69 -2.23
N VAL A 115 -14.90 -18.49 -2.36
CA VAL A 115 -14.65 -17.85 -3.66
C VAL A 115 -13.70 -18.69 -4.52
N ASP A 116 -14.02 -18.81 -5.80
CA ASP A 116 -13.10 -19.34 -6.80
C ASP A 116 -11.99 -18.31 -7.07
N VAL A 117 -10.84 -18.55 -6.44
CA VAL A 117 -9.71 -17.61 -6.49
C VAL A 117 -9.05 -17.57 -7.85
N PHE A 118 -9.14 -18.65 -8.64
CA PHE A 118 -8.53 -18.68 -9.97
C PHE A 118 -9.32 -17.82 -10.94
N ASP A 119 -10.66 -17.92 -10.91
CA ASP A 119 -11.54 -17.01 -11.67
C ASP A 119 -11.34 -15.55 -11.25
N LEU A 120 -11.33 -15.27 -9.94
CA LEU A 120 -11.12 -13.91 -9.43
C LEU A 120 -9.78 -13.32 -9.91
N ALA A 121 -8.70 -14.11 -9.86
CA ALA A 121 -7.38 -13.69 -10.30
C ALA A 121 -7.30 -13.48 -11.81
N GLU A 122 -7.89 -14.36 -12.62
CA GLU A 122 -7.92 -14.19 -14.08
C GLU A 122 -8.66 -12.91 -14.48
N ARG A 123 -9.81 -12.63 -13.84
CA ARG A 123 -10.54 -11.38 -14.03
C ARG A 123 -9.74 -10.16 -13.58
N ALA A 124 -9.00 -10.26 -12.48
CA ALA A 124 -8.15 -9.17 -11.98
C ALA A 124 -7.00 -8.86 -12.94
N GLU A 125 -6.37 -9.88 -13.52
CA GLU A 125 -5.33 -9.72 -14.54
C GLU A 125 -5.89 -9.11 -15.83
N ASP A 126 -7.06 -9.55 -16.32
CA ASP A 126 -7.71 -8.90 -17.47
C ASP A 126 -8.10 -7.45 -17.17
N ALA A 127 -8.59 -7.16 -15.96
CA ALA A 127 -8.90 -5.82 -15.50
C ALA A 127 -7.66 -4.90 -15.53
N LYS A 128 -6.48 -5.41 -15.11
CA LYS A 128 -5.21 -4.68 -15.26
C LYS A 128 -4.89 -4.38 -16.72
N LEU A 129 -5.10 -5.33 -17.62
CA LEU A 129 -4.88 -5.13 -19.06
C LEU A 129 -5.88 -4.13 -19.67
N ILE A 130 -7.13 -4.09 -19.17
CA ILE A 130 -8.13 -3.11 -19.60
C ILE A 130 -7.66 -1.70 -19.24
N VAL A 131 -7.30 -1.45 -17.97
CA VAL A 131 -6.96 -0.09 -17.52
C VAL A 131 -5.62 0.41 -18.05
N ARG A 132 -4.75 -0.48 -18.55
CA ARG A 132 -3.44 -0.14 -19.13
C ARG A 132 -3.46 -0.02 -20.66
N GLY A 133 -4.56 -0.35 -21.32
CA GLY A 133 -4.63 -0.44 -22.79
C GLY A 133 -5.82 0.31 -23.39
N GLU A 134 -5.99 0.18 -24.70
CA GLU A 134 -7.05 0.86 -25.47
C GLU A 134 -8.48 0.53 -25.00
N ARG A 135 -8.67 -0.62 -24.34
CA ARG A 135 -9.97 -1.01 -23.76
C ARG A 135 -10.40 -0.07 -22.63
N PHE A 136 -9.49 0.70 -22.04
CA PHE A 136 -9.78 1.74 -21.05
C PHE A 136 -10.84 2.74 -21.53
N TYR A 137 -10.83 3.10 -22.82
CA TYR A 137 -11.77 4.08 -23.38
C TYR A 137 -13.18 3.52 -23.63
N GLN A 138 -13.42 2.23 -23.36
CA GLN A 138 -14.72 1.60 -23.47
C GLN A 138 -15.39 1.58 -22.09
N ALA A 139 -16.37 2.46 -21.88
CA ALA A 139 -16.97 2.72 -20.57
C ALA A 139 -17.41 1.46 -19.81
N GLU A 140 -18.12 0.55 -20.48
CA GLU A 140 -18.60 -0.72 -19.88
C GLU A 140 -17.43 -1.61 -19.41
N LYS A 141 -16.34 -1.66 -20.18
CA LYS A 141 -15.15 -2.45 -19.82
C LYS A 141 -14.40 -1.83 -18.65
N LEU A 142 -14.27 -0.51 -18.66
CA LEU A 142 -13.66 0.22 -17.55
C LEU A 142 -14.46 0.03 -16.26
N GLU A 143 -15.78 0.16 -16.31
CA GLU A 143 -16.65 -0.08 -15.17
C GLU A 143 -16.50 -1.52 -14.63
N GLY A 144 -16.52 -2.52 -15.52
CA GLY A 144 -16.28 -3.91 -15.16
C GLY A 144 -14.91 -4.12 -14.49
N ALA A 145 -13.85 -3.52 -15.02
CA ALA A 145 -12.51 -3.61 -14.44
C ALA A 145 -12.43 -2.96 -13.04
N LEU A 146 -13.04 -1.78 -12.86
CA LEU A 146 -13.08 -1.11 -11.56
C LEU A 146 -13.89 -1.90 -10.53
N ASN A 147 -14.99 -2.55 -10.94
CA ASN A 147 -15.77 -3.42 -10.08
C ASN A 147 -14.99 -4.68 -9.69
N CYS A 148 -14.24 -5.26 -10.62
CA CYS A 148 -13.33 -6.37 -10.33
C CYS A 148 -12.28 -5.97 -9.29
N PHE A 149 -11.65 -4.79 -9.41
CA PHE A 149 -10.72 -4.32 -8.38
C PHE A 149 -11.37 -4.20 -7.00
N ARG A 150 -12.61 -3.70 -6.91
CA ARG A 150 -13.35 -3.63 -5.64
C ARG A 150 -13.61 -5.02 -5.06
N GLU A 151 -14.03 -5.96 -5.89
CA GLU A 151 -14.26 -7.36 -5.47
C GLU A 151 -12.98 -8.00 -4.92
N VAL A 152 -11.85 -7.81 -5.61
CA VAL A 152 -10.54 -8.29 -5.13
C VAL A 152 -10.17 -7.65 -3.80
N MET A 153 -10.37 -6.34 -3.64
CA MET A 153 -10.07 -5.64 -2.39
C MET A 153 -10.97 -6.12 -1.23
N HIS A 154 -12.25 -6.41 -1.50
CA HIS A 154 -13.14 -7.05 -0.51
C HIS A 154 -12.68 -8.46 -0.13
N TYR A 155 -12.24 -9.25 -1.11
CA TYR A 155 -11.69 -10.58 -0.88
C TYR A 155 -10.44 -10.54 0.01
N ILE A 156 -9.51 -9.61 -0.28
CA ILE A 156 -8.31 -9.40 0.54
C ILE A 156 -8.71 -8.97 1.95
N SER A 157 -9.63 -8.01 2.09
CA SER A 157 -10.10 -7.50 3.39
C SER A 157 -10.64 -8.60 4.30
N ALA A 158 -11.31 -9.62 3.76
CA ALA A 158 -11.79 -10.75 4.56
C ALA A 158 -10.67 -11.46 5.32
N ALA A 159 -9.46 -11.53 4.75
CA ALA A 159 -8.29 -12.13 5.40
C ALA A 159 -7.63 -11.21 6.46
N TYR A 160 -8.05 -9.95 6.53
CA TYR A 160 -7.58 -8.95 7.50
C TYR A 160 -8.70 -8.44 8.41
N TYR A 161 -9.85 -9.11 8.44
CA TYR A 161 -11.00 -8.72 9.26
C TYR A 161 -10.56 -8.43 10.72
N PRO A 162 -11.05 -7.33 11.34
CA PRO A 162 -12.09 -6.42 10.86
C PRO A 162 -11.59 -5.25 9.99
N ALA A 163 -10.32 -5.23 9.56
CA ALA A 163 -9.87 -4.20 8.63
C ALA A 163 -10.58 -4.32 7.28
N SER A 164 -10.81 -3.16 6.67
CA SER A 164 -11.38 -3.02 5.34
C SER A 164 -10.41 -2.24 4.47
N ILE A 165 -9.88 -2.88 3.45
CA ILE A 165 -9.00 -2.28 2.46
C ILE A 165 -9.84 -2.17 1.18
N VAL A 166 -9.96 -0.97 0.64
CA VAL A 166 -10.97 -0.69 -0.41
C VAL A 166 -10.35 -0.01 -1.60
N PHE A 167 -10.94 -0.22 -2.77
CA PHE A 167 -10.57 0.54 -3.96
C PHE A 167 -11.38 1.85 -4.03
N TYR A 168 -10.77 2.90 -4.58
CA TYR A 168 -11.40 4.22 -4.78
C TYR A 168 -12.84 4.10 -5.35
N PRO A 169 -13.81 4.92 -4.87
CA PRO A 169 -13.66 6.12 -4.03
C PRO A 169 -13.80 5.94 -2.51
N MET A 170 -13.79 4.70 -2.02
CA MET A 170 -13.90 4.45 -0.58
C MET A 170 -12.55 4.65 0.12
N GLU A 171 -12.58 4.80 1.46
CA GLU A 171 -11.39 4.92 2.30
C GLU A 171 -11.18 3.64 3.11
N SER A 172 -9.95 3.12 3.11
CA SER A 172 -9.60 1.96 3.91
C SER A 172 -9.64 2.28 5.40
N ASN A 173 -10.00 1.29 6.20
CA ASN A 173 -10.08 1.41 7.65
C ASN A 173 -9.41 0.20 8.31
N LEU A 174 -8.28 0.43 8.97
CA LEU A 174 -7.55 -0.59 9.72
C LEU A 174 -7.91 -0.59 11.22
N GLY A 175 -8.76 0.33 11.67
CA GLY A 175 -9.16 0.47 13.07
C GLY A 175 -8.22 1.30 13.94
N TYR A 176 -7.20 1.93 13.35
CA TYR A 176 -6.23 2.78 14.05
C TYR A 176 -6.52 4.26 13.90
N ARG A 177 -6.12 5.06 14.90
CA ARG A 177 -6.13 6.52 14.85
C ARG A 177 -4.72 7.05 14.56
N PRO A 178 -4.45 7.62 13.37
CA PRO A 178 -3.11 8.08 12.99
C PRO A 178 -2.56 9.19 13.92
N GLY A 179 -3.44 9.95 14.58
CA GLY A 179 -3.05 10.98 15.54
C GLY A 179 -2.63 10.46 16.92
N VAL A 180 -2.70 9.15 17.18
CA VAL A 180 -2.42 8.54 18.49
C VAL A 180 -1.18 7.67 18.38
N SER A 181 -0.02 8.19 18.81
CA SER A 181 1.27 7.50 18.67
C SER A 181 1.28 6.07 19.23
N LYS A 182 0.56 5.83 20.35
CA LYS A 182 0.47 4.48 20.94
C LYS A 182 -0.17 3.47 19.98
N GLU A 183 -1.20 3.88 19.23
CA GLU A 183 -1.85 3.01 18.24
C GLU A 183 -0.99 2.82 17.00
N VAL A 184 -0.28 3.88 16.57
CA VAL A 184 0.71 3.78 15.49
C VAL A 184 1.83 2.79 15.84
N PHE A 185 2.31 2.76 17.09
CA PHE A 185 3.28 1.73 17.48
C PHE A 185 2.65 0.34 17.58
N ALA A 186 1.40 0.23 18.06
CA ALA A 186 0.72 -1.05 18.16
C ALA A 186 0.48 -1.71 16.78
N CYS A 187 0.23 -0.92 15.73
CA CYS A 187 -0.03 -1.46 14.40
C CYS A 187 1.19 -2.15 13.77
N LEU A 188 2.42 -1.85 14.23
CA LEU A 188 3.65 -2.46 13.72
C LEU A 188 3.71 -3.97 14.01
N ASP A 189 3.13 -4.38 15.14
CA ASP A 189 3.13 -5.76 15.63
C ASP A 189 1.82 -6.50 15.33
N ASP A 190 0.82 -5.83 14.75
CA ASP A 190 -0.48 -6.44 14.45
C ASP A 190 -0.45 -7.22 13.12
N GLU A 191 -0.26 -8.54 13.25
CA GLU A 191 -0.25 -9.46 12.11
C GLU A 191 -1.66 -9.80 11.58
N GLN A 192 -2.73 -9.39 12.25
CA GLN A 192 -4.10 -9.71 11.87
C GLN A 192 -4.69 -8.65 10.94
N VAL A 193 -4.59 -7.37 11.27
CA VAL A 193 -5.32 -6.29 10.57
C VAL A 193 -4.43 -5.42 9.67
N ASN A 194 -3.11 -5.37 9.92
CA ASN A 194 -2.21 -4.49 9.18
C ASN A 194 -1.67 -5.14 7.89
N VAL A 195 -2.44 -5.08 6.81
CA VAL A 195 -2.02 -5.55 5.48
C VAL A 195 -0.72 -4.89 4.98
N TYR A 196 -0.47 -3.64 5.36
CA TYR A 196 0.70 -2.90 4.87
C TYR A 196 2.00 -3.45 5.44
N ARG A 197 1.95 -4.21 6.55
CA ARG A 197 3.08 -4.98 7.06
C ARG A 197 3.51 -6.06 6.07
N ASP A 198 2.56 -6.77 5.50
CA ASP A 198 2.84 -7.80 4.50
C ASP A 198 3.35 -7.18 3.21
N ILE A 199 2.78 -6.06 2.77
CA ILE A 199 3.28 -5.30 1.62
C ILE A 199 4.71 -4.77 1.85
N CYS A 200 5.01 -4.26 3.04
CA CYS A 200 6.36 -3.83 3.39
C CYS A 200 7.35 -5.00 3.27
N ASN A 201 7.00 -6.15 3.84
CA ASN A 201 7.85 -7.35 3.81
C ASN A 201 8.00 -7.95 2.40
N GLN A 202 6.97 -7.86 1.56
CA GLN A 202 6.94 -8.48 0.23
C GLN A 202 7.53 -7.57 -0.86
N LEU A 203 7.35 -6.25 -0.76
CA LEU A 203 7.76 -5.29 -1.80
C LEU A 203 8.92 -4.38 -1.36
N VAL A 204 8.85 -3.79 -0.17
CA VAL A 204 9.78 -2.75 0.28
C VAL A 204 11.09 -3.35 0.78
N MET A 205 11.03 -4.27 1.74
CA MET A 205 12.22 -4.86 2.36
C MET A 205 13.13 -5.58 1.35
N PRO A 206 12.62 -6.37 0.38
CA PRO A 206 13.45 -6.96 -0.66
C PRO A 206 14.09 -5.91 -1.57
N ALA A 207 13.36 -4.84 -1.90
CA ALA A 207 13.89 -3.75 -2.72
C ALA A 207 15.01 -3.00 -2.00
N VAL A 208 14.83 -2.65 -0.73
CA VAL A 208 15.87 -2.00 0.09
C VAL A 208 17.10 -2.90 0.22
N ALA A 209 16.92 -4.20 0.47
CA ALA A 209 18.02 -5.15 0.59
C ALA A 209 18.80 -5.32 -0.72
N LYS A 210 18.10 -5.31 -1.86
CA LYS A 210 18.70 -5.38 -3.20
C LYS A 210 19.45 -4.09 -3.55
N GLU A 211 18.82 -2.94 -3.32
CA GLU A 211 19.36 -1.66 -3.77
C GLU A 211 20.43 -1.10 -2.82
N LYS A 212 20.38 -1.42 -1.52
CA LYS A 212 21.30 -0.90 -0.49
C LYS A 212 21.50 0.62 -0.59
N PRO A 213 20.42 1.42 -0.50
CA PRO A 213 20.52 2.88 -0.57
C PRO A 213 21.24 3.44 0.68
N ASP A 214 21.95 4.55 0.49
CA ASP A 214 22.54 5.32 1.60
C ASP A 214 21.47 6.12 2.37
N VAL A 215 20.39 6.48 1.67
CA VAL A 215 19.27 7.28 2.20
C VAL A 215 17.96 6.74 1.64
N VAL A 216 16.97 6.54 2.51
CA VAL A 216 15.59 6.27 2.13
C VAL A 216 14.75 7.50 2.45
N GLY A 217 14.16 8.11 1.42
CA GLY A 217 13.16 9.16 1.57
C GLY A 217 11.77 8.57 1.40
N VAL A 218 10.85 8.88 2.33
CA VAL A 218 9.44 8.51 2.24
C VAL A 218 8.64 9.77 1.99
N SER A 219 7.87 9.79 0.91
CA SER A 219 7.07 10.95 0.52
C SER A 219 5.61 10.68 0.86
N ILE A 220 5.05 11.44 1.80
CA ILE A 220 3.69 11.26 2.30
C ILE A 220 2.82 12.39 1.76
N GLY A 221 1.66 12.05 1.21
CA GLY A 221 0.68 12.99 0.66
C GLY A 221 -0.61 13.11 1.49
N THR A 222 -0.95 12.12 2.32
CA THR A 222 -2.17 12.11 3.12
C THR A 222 -1.94 11.59 4.54
N GLN A 223 -2.90 11.83 5.43
CA GLN A 223 -2.88 11.28 6.78
C GLN A 223 -3.08 9.76 6.81
N MET A 224 -3.69 9.16 5.78
CA MET A 224 -3.93 7.72 5.69
C MET A 224 -2.64 6.91 5.44
N GLN A 225 -1.58 7.58 5.03
CA GLN A 225 -0.25 7.03 4.80
C GLN A 225 0.66 7.11 6.04
N LEU A 226 0.16 7.62 7.17
CA LEU A 226 0.87 7.73 8.45
C LEU A 226 0.66 6.52 9.37
#